data_AF-A0A4Q3TTK5-F1
#
_entry.id   AF-A0A4Q3TTK5-F1
#
_cell.length_a   1.000
_cell.length_b   1.000
_cell.length_c   1.000
_cell.angle_alpha   90.00
_cell.angle_beta   90.00
_cell.angle_gamma   90.00
#
_symmetry.space_group_name_H-M   'P 1'
#
loop_
_entity.id
_entity.type
_entity.pdbx_description
1 polymer ?
#
loop_
_entity_poly.entity_id
_entity_poly.type
_entity_poly.pdbx_seq_one_letter_code
_entity_poly.pdbx_strand_id
1 'polypeptide(L)'
;MTEHGIVLLYHGKNAAEGGDSRFPAYTYGVGQLLLDPNDPTAVLARPTEPFLYPDKEYEITGQVGNVCFAEGLVPFGDQWLLYYGTADSKIAVASSPRATCATT
;
A
#
# COMPACT_ATOMS: atom_id res chain seq x y z
N MET A 1 -7.08 -13.72 -0.80
CA MET A 1 -6.63 -14.36 -2.05
C MET A 1 -7.54 -13.91 -3.17
N THR A 2 -7.00 -13.63 -4.35
CA THR A 2 -7.75 -13.25 -5.56
C THR A 2 -7.75 -14.40 -6.56
N GLU A 3 -8.47 -14.28 -7.68
CA GLU A 3 -8.40 -15.25 -8.78
C GLU A 3 -7.03 -15.29 -9.48
N HIS A 4 -6.22 -14.24 -9.31
CA HIS A 4 -4.88 -14.13 -9.90
C HIS A 4 -3.75 -14.60 -8.97
N GLY A 5 -4.03 -14.80 -7.68
CA GLY A 5 -3.04 -15.26 -6.70
C GLY A 5 -3.16 -14.60 -5.32
N ILE A 6 -2.07 -14.65 -4.56
CA ILE A 6 -1.99 -14.00 -3.25
C ILE A 6 -1.47 -12.57 -3.46
N VAL A 7 -2.28 -11.58 -3.11
CA VAL A 7 -1.84 -10.18 -3.11
C VAL A 7 -1.36 -9.81 -1.72
N LEU A 8 -0.08 -9.43 -1.61
CA LEU A 8 0.51 -8.87 -0.40
C LEU A 8 0.65 -7.36 -0.57
N LEU A 9 -0.05 -6.59 0.25
CA LEU A 9 0.22 -5.16 0.41
C LEU A 9 1.41 -5.00 1.36
N TYR A 10 2.38 -4.19 0.97
CA TYR A 10 3.60 -3.95 1.75
C TYR A 10 3.98 -2.48 1.69
N HIS A 11 4.80 -2.03 2.64
CA HIS A 11 5.40 -0.70 2.60
C HIS A 11 6.89 -0.81 2.20
N GLY A 12 7.33 0.10 1.33
CA GLY A 12 8.73 0.25 0.95
C GLY A 12 9.26 1.59 1.44
N LYS A 13 10.46 1.57 2.05
CA LYS A 13 11.19 2.79 2.41
C LYS A 13 12.12 3.19 1.26
N ASN A 14 11.94 4.37 0.70
CA ASN A 14 12.83 4.90 -0.33
C ASN A 14 14.24 5.08 0.23
N ALA A 15 15.25 4.57 -0.46
CA ALA A 15 16.64 4.70 -0.01
C ALA A 15 17.16 6.13 -0.27
N ALA A 16 18.11 6.59 0.57
CA ALA A 16 18.78 7.87 0.33
C ALA A 16 19.74 7.81 -0.86
N GLU A 17 20.36 6.66 -1.09
CA GLU A 17 21.23 6.39 -2.23
C GLU A 17 20.64 5.24 -3.05
N GLY A 18 20.58 5.40 -4.37
CA GLY A 18 20.00 4.39 -5.27
C GLY A 18 18.48 4.21 -5.16
N GLY A 19 17.80 5.08 -4.41
CA GLY A 19 16.35 5.15 -4.36
C GLY A 19 15.74 5.82 -5.60
N ASP A 20 14.42 5.91 -5.62
CA ASP A 20 13.69 6.61 -6.66
C ASP A 20 13.71 8.12 -6.39
N SER A 21 14.32 8.88 -7.29
CA SER A 21 14.48 10.35 -7.16
C SER A 21 13.17 11.12 -7.26
N ARG A 22 12.07 10.48 -7.67
CA ARG A 22 10.73 11.10 -7.71
C ARG A 22 10.14 11.29 -6.31
N PHE A 23 10.64 10.55 -5.32
CA PHE A 23 10.20 10.63 -3.93
C PHE A 23 11.35 11.14 -3.05
N PRO A 24 11.07 11.93 -2.00
CA PRO A 24 12.08 12.27 -1.00
C PRO A 24 12.77 11.01 -0.43
N ALA A 25 14.04 11.14 -0.04
CA ALA A 25 14.75 10.07 0.65
C ALA A 25 13.98 9.65 1.90
N TYR A 26 13.97 8.36 2.21
CA TYR A 26 13.29 7.76 3.36
C TYR A 26 11.75 7.82 3.34
N THR A 27 11.14 8.27 2.24
CA THR A 27 9.68 8.19 2.05
C THR A 27 9.19 6.76 2.19
N TYR A 28 8.12 6.54 2.95
CA TYR A 28 7.40 5.27 2.96
C TYR A 28 6.17 5.36 2.06
N GLY A 29 6.09 4.46 1.10
CA GLY A 29 4.93 4.26 0.24
C GLY A 29 4.45 2.81 0.27
N VAL A 30 3.20 2.58 -0.11
CA VAL A 30 2.56 1.27 -0.12
C VAL A 30 2.57 0.70 -1.53
N GLY A 31 3.16 -0.48 -1.66
CA GLY A 31 3.18 -1.29 -2.88
C GLY A 31 2.37 -2.58 -2.73
N GLN A 32 2.34 -3.35 -3.81
CA GLN A 32 1.71 -4.67 -3.84
C GLN A 32 2.60 -5.71 -4.51
N LEU A 33 2.57 -6.95 -4.02
CA LEU A 33 3.15 -8.12 -4.66
C LEU A 33 2.03 -9.07 -5.04
N LEU A 34 2.12 -9.66 -6.23
CA LEU A 34 1.35 -10.84 -6.61
C LEU A 34 2.24 -12.06 -6.45
N LEU A 35 1.81 -13.00 -5.61
CA LEU A 35 2.53 -14.23 -5.29
C LEU A 35 1.74 -15.44 -5.83
N ASP A 36 2.45 -16.51 -6.16
CA ASP A 36 1.85 -17.76 -6.61
C ASP A 36 0.99 -18.38 -5.49
N PRO A 37 -0.28 -18.75 -5.75
CA PRO A 37 -1.13 -19.35 -4.73
C PRO A 37 -0.69 -20.77 -4.31
N ASN A 38 0.06 -21.49 -5.15
CA ASN A 38 0.59 -22.82 -4.86
C ASN A 38 1.99 -22.77 -4.23
N ASP A 39 2.76 -21.72 -4.50
CA ASP A 39 4.06 -21.45 -3.87
C ASP A 39 4.14 -19.97 -3.42
N PRO A 40 3.75 -19.65 -2.17
CA PRO A 40 3.75 -18.27 -1.67
C PRO A 40 5.12 -17.59 -1.62
N THR A 41 6.22 -18.33 -1.88
CA THR A 41 7.56 -17.75 -1.97
C THR A 41 7.89 -17.22 -3.36
N ALA A 42 7.14 -17.65 -4.39
CA ALA A 42 7.32 -17.23 -5.77
C ALA A 42 6.58 -15.91 -6.05
N VAL A 43 7.35 -14.87 -6.39
CA VAL A 43 6.81 -13.57 -6.83
C VAL A 43 6.46 -13.66 -8.31
N LEU A 44 5.18 -13.49 -8.64
CA LEU A 44 4.68 -13.46 -10.02
C LEU A 44 4.78 -12.06 -10.63
N ALA A 45 4.45 -11.02 -9.86
CA ALA A 45 4.51 -9.65 -10.33
C ALA A 45 4.68 -8.64 -9.18
N ARG A 46 5.31 -7.51 -9.51
CA ARG A 46 5.51 -6.37 -8.62
C ARG A 46 5.47 -5.08 -9.44
N PRO A 47 4.51 -4.17 -9.22
CA PRO A 47 4.57 -2.83 -9.81
C PRO A 47 5.82 -2.08 -9.36
N THR A 48 6.38 -1.27 -10.25
CA THR A 48 7.57 -0.47 -9.98
C THR A 48 7.28 0.78 -9.13
N GLU A 49 6.01 1.18 -9.05
CA GLU A 49 5.57 2.37 -8.33
C GLU A 49 4.64 2.01 -7.17
N PRO A 50 4.72 2.73 -6.03
CA PRO A 50 3.75 2.58 -4.96
C PRO A 50 2.38 3.11 -5.43
N PHE A 51 1.29 2.44 -5.01
CA PHE A 51 -0.07 2.88 -5.34
C PHE A 51 -0.61 3.90 -4.32
N LEU A 52 -0.02 3.96 -3.12
CA LEU A 52 -0.29 4.97 -2.11
C LEU A 52 1.06 5.53 -1.62
N TYR A 53 1.20 6.84 -1.65
CA TYR A 53 2.39 7.56 -1.20
C TYR A 53 1.95 8.90 -0.60
N PRO A 54 2.81 9.58 0.18
CA PRO A 54 2.45 10.84 0.83
C PRO A 54 2.08 11.91 -0.20
N ASP A 55 0.84 12.36 -0.17
CA ASP A 55 0.31 13.44 -1.02
C ASP A 55 -0.58 14.43 -0.24
N LYS A 56 -0.87 14.14 1.04
CA LYS A 56 -1.56 15.03 1.98
C LYS A 56 -0.63 15.57 3.04
N GLU A 57 -0.95 16.76 3.56
CA GLU A 57 -0.16 17.43 4.61
C GLU A 57 0.05 16.54 5.85
N TYR A 58 -0.98 15.78 6.25
CA TYR A 58 -0.91 14.88 7.41
C TYR A 58 -0.07 13.60 7.16
N GLU A 59 0.30 13.30 5.92
CA GLU A 59 1.21 12.21 5.53
C GLU A 59 2.65 12.71 5.35
N ILE A 60 2.80 13.99 5.02
CA ILE A 60 4.08 14.65 4.78
C ILE A 60 4.68 15.14 6.10
N THR A 61 3.87 15.68 7.01
CA THR A 61 4.34 16.35 8.24
C THR A 61 3.90 15.60 9.49
N GLY A 62 4.87 15.27 10.35
CA GLY A 62 4.67 14.58 11.63
C GLY A 62 5.99 14.32 12.34
N GLN A 63 6.05 13.31 13.21
CA GLN A 63 7.30 12.96 13.90
C GLN A 63 8.36 12.45 12.92
N VAL A 64 7.93 11.69 11.91
CA VAL A 64 8.74 11.28 10.76
C VAL A 64 7.97 11.70 9.51
N GLY A 65 8.56 12.55 8.66
CA GLY A 65 7.88 13.05 7.48
C GLY A 65 7.81 12.04 6.33
N ASN A 66 6.87 12.26 5.41
CA ASN A 66 6.67 11.47 4.19
C ASN A 66 6.42 9.98 4.47
N VAL A 67 5.39 9.66 5.25
CA VAL A 67 5.03 8.27 5.60
C VAL A 67 3.57 7.98 5.31
N CYS A 68 3.33 6.99 4.45
CA CYS A 68 2.09 6.24 4.41
C CYS A 68 2.39 4.77 4.73
N PHE A 69 1.90 4.28 5.87
CA PHE A 69 2.22 2.96 6.40
C PHE A 69 0.95 2.11 6.56
N ALA A 70 0.62 1.33 5.53
CA ALA A 70 -0.59 0.49 5.53
C ALA A 70 -0.47 -0.71 6.47
N GLU A 71 -1.52 -0.93 7.27
CA GLU A 71 -1.52 -1.99 8.29
C GLU A 71 -2.89 -2.70 8.45
N GLY A 72 -4.00 -2.05 8.08
CA GLY A 72 -5.33 -2.66 8.16
C GLY A 72 -6.08 -2.61 6.84
N LEU A 73 -6.50 -3.75 6.30
CA LEU A 73 -7.39 -3.81 5.14
C LEU A 73 -8.69 -4.52 5.52
N VAL A 74 -9.80 -3.79 5.48
CA VAL A 74 -11.11 -4.28 5.90
C VAL A 74 -12.09 -4.26 4.74
N PRO A 75 -12.76 -5.39 4.43
CA PRO A 75 -13.93 -5.37 3.57
C PRO A 75 -15.14 -4.88 4.36
N PHE A 76 -15.72 -3.76 3.96
CA PHE A 76 -16.90 -3.18 4.61
C PHE A 76 -17.93 -2.75 3.57
N GLY A 77 -19.08 -3.41 3.55
CA GLY A 77 -20.09 -3.22 2.51
C GLY A 77 -19.55 -3.55 1.12
N ASP A 78 -19.77 -2.63 0.19
CA ASP A 78 -19.28 -2.66 -1.20
C ASP A 78 -17.91 -1.99 -1.36
N GLN A 79 -17.14 -1.83 -0.27
CA GLN A 79 -15.85 -1.14 -0.28
C GLN A 79 -14.73 -1.92 0.43
N TRP A 80 -13.51 -1.73 -0.06
CA TRP A 80 -12.29 -1.93 0.70
C TRP A 80 -11.96 -0.66 1.48
N LEU A 81 -11.64 -0.80 2.76
CA LEU A 81 -11.11 0.26 3.61
C LEU A 81 -9.67 -0.09 3.98
N LEU A 82 -8.71 0.73 3.56
CA LEU A 82 -7.29 0.61 3.90
C LEU A 82 -6.95 1.64 4.97
N TYR A 83 -6.70 1.18 6.19
CA TYR A 83 -6.21 1.96 7.32
C TYR A 83 -4.68 1.99 7.32
N TYR A 84 -4.12 3.19 7.46
CA TYR A 84 -2.69 3.40 7.41
C TYR A 84 -2.25 4.50 8.39
N GLY A 85 -1.05 4.34 8.93
CA GLY A 85 -0.37 5.36 9.71
C GLY A 85 0.19 6.46 8.81
N THR A 86 0.15 7.71 9.28
CA THR A 86 0.61 8.88 8.52
C THR A 86 1.63 9.68 9.32
N ALA A 87 2.77 9.96 8.69
CA ALA A 87 3.89 10.72 9.27
C ALA A 87 4.26 10.36 10.73
N ASP A 88 4.15 9.08 11.11
CA ASP A 88 4.29 8.58 12.49
C ASP A 88 3.50 9.40 13.54
N SER A 89 2.30 9.85 13.19
CA SER A 89 1.56 10.80 14.04
C SER A 89 0.03 10.69 14.00
N LYS A 90 -0.55 10.16 12.92
CA LYS A 90 -2.01 9.99 12.79
C LYS A 90 -2.36 8.68 12.11
N ILE A 91 -3.65 8.37 12.11
CA ILE A 91 -4.26 7.27 11.34
C ILE A 91 -5.18 7.89 10.30
N ALA A 92 -5.12 7.40 9.07
CA ALA A 92 -6.01 7.76 8.00
C ALA A 92 -6.65 6.51 7.37
N VAL A 93 -7.65 6.72 6.52
CA VAL A 93 -8.32 5.67 5.75
C VAL A 93 -8.44 6.07 4.29
N ALA A 94 -8.15 5.14 3.39
CA ALA A 94 -8.44 5.23 1.97
C ALA A 94 -9.50 4.18 1.61
N SER A 95 -10.36 4.49 0.64
CA SER A 95 -11.41 3.56 0.20
C SER A 95 -11.32 3.27 -1.30
N SER A 96 -11.75 2.06 -1.66
CA SER A 96 -11.91 1.64 -3.06
C SER A 96 -13.14 0.74 -3.17
N PRO A 97 -13.93 0.80 -4.25
CA PRO A 97 -15.01 -0.15 -4.47
C PRO A 97 -14.49 -1.60 -4.45
N ARG A 98 -15.24 -2.49 -3.80
CA ARG A 98 -15.10 -3.93 -3.99
C ARG A 98 -15.89 -4.30 -5.23
N ALA A 99 -15.22 -4.90 -6.21
CA ALA A 99 -15.93 -5.56 -7.30
C ALA A 99 -16.95 -6.54 -6.69
N THR A 100 -18.23 -6.27 -6.89
CA THR A 100 -19.29 -7.19 -6.56
C THR A 100 -19.20 -8.34 -7.55
N CYS A 101 -19.00 -9.55 -7.05
CA CYS A 101 -19.20 -10.74 -7.86
C CYS A 101 -20.67 -10.70 -8.27
N ALA A 102 -20.97 -10.39 -9.54
CA ALA A 102 -22.31 -10.54 -10.07
C ALA A 102 -22.62 -12.03 -10.06
N THR A 103 -23.37 -12.49 -9.05
CA THR A 103 -24.01 -13.80 -9.07
C THR A 103 -24.88 -13.85 -10.32
N THR A 104 -24.40 -14.57 -11.34
CA THR A 104 -25.18 -15.02 -12.49
C THR A 104 -25.49 -16.50 -12.32
#